data_AF-A0A7S0RX09-F1
#
_entry.id   AF-A0A7S0RX09-F1
#
_cell.length_a   1.000
_cell.length_b   1.000
_cell.length_c   1.000
_cell.angle_alpha   90.00
_cell.angle_beta   90.00
_cell.angle_gamma   90.00
#
_symmetry.space_group_name_H-M   'P 1'
#
loop_
_entity.id
_entity.type
_entity.pdbx_description
1 polymer ?
#
loop_
_entity_poly.entity_id
_entity_poly.type
_entity_poly.pdbx_seq_one_letter_code
_entity_poly.pdbx_strand_id
1 'polypeptide(L)'
;TMSEPENATDKRSREHGAEAADVGAENDAKRAKSEPDALRIRSVSASLEPSIPNDTAKTKLVVAVSCDQGTKNYMEDIHVVQLDGRGEGQASSSSARVCFLGIFDGHGGKDCAIMAAETLHTRIMAAGLQQVASTSASGAKVDSKAAKAAVTEGFKTTDEAILKECAAKGWQDGACAVACWVVGETVLVANVGDAKAVLARVADKDGPGFKAGALRGLVLTKDHLAIYPAERARIEKA
;
A
#
# COMPACT_ATOMS: atom_id res chain seq x y z
N THR A 1 30.97 -41.64 31.87
CA THR A 1 32.17 -42.48 31.59
C THR A 1 31.74 -43.51 30.57
N MET A 2 32.00 -43.27 29.29
CA MET A 2 33.12 -43.90 28.52
C MET A 2 33.02 -45.44 28.59
N SER A 3 33.00 -46.22 27.51
CA SER A 3 33.53 -46.02 26.16
C SER A 3 33.20 -47.28 25.31
N GLU A 4 33.30 -47.15 23.99
CA GLU A 4 33.28 -48.22 22.98
C GLU A 4 34.34 -49.31 23.19
N PRO A 5 34.42 -50.29 22.27
CA PRO A 5 35.56 -50.23 21.36
C PRO A 5 35.28 -50.52 19.86
N GLU A 6 36.10 -49.86 19.04
CA GLU A 6 36.51 -50.13 17.64
C GLU A 6 37.18 -51.54 17.52
N ASN A 7 37.50 -52.17 16.36
CA ASN A 7 38.07 -51.63 15.11
C ASN A 7 38.16 -52.70 13.98
N ALA A 8 38.11 -52.18 12.73
CA ALA A 8 38.76 -52.51 11.44
C ALA A 8 39.00 -53.94 10.90
N THR A 9 38.72 -54.09 9.58
CA THR A 9 39.64 -54.33 8.41
C THR A 9 38.81 -54.93 7.25
N ASP A 10 39.07 -54.85 5.94
CA ASP A 10 39.94 -54.12 5.00
C ASP A 10 39.55 -54.58 3.56
N LYS A 11 39.96 -53.80 2.54
CA LYS A 11 40.24 -54.13 1.12
C LYS A 11 39.21 -53.99 -0.03
N ARG A 12 39.75 -53.33 -1.07
CA ARG A 12 39.28 -52.95 -2.41
C ARG A 12 39.47 -54.06 -3.46
N SER A 13 38.73 -53.96 -4.57
CA SER A 13 39.14 -54.19 -5.98
C SER A 13 37.97 -53.73 -6.89
N ARG A 14 38.05 -52.70 -7.77
CA ARG A 14 38.72 -52.49 -9.09
C ARG A 14 38.24 -53.42 -10.23
N GLU A 15 37.61 -52.82 -11.26
CA GLU A 15 37.85 -52.93 -12.73
C GLU A 15 36.81 -52.03 -13.45
N HIS A 16 37.17 -50.97 -14.19
CA HIS A 16 37.76 -50.81 -15.55
C HIS A 16 36.75 -50.80 -16.71
N GLY A 17 36.80 -49.73 -17.51
CA GLY A 17 36.06 -49.54 -18.76
C GLY A 17 36.06 -48.08 -19.20
N ALA A 18 37.15 -47.66 -19.85
CA ALA A 18 37.36 -46.33 -20.43
C ALA A 18 37.12 -46.36 -21.94
N GLU A 19 36.66 -45.24 -22.52
CA GLU A 19 37.14 -44.78 -23.83
C GLU A 19 36.99 -43.26 -23.94
N ALA A 20 38.06 -42.61 -24.40
CA ALA A 20 38.21 -41.19 -24.61
C ALA A 20 38.63 -40.96 -26.07
N ALA A 21 38.20 -39.86 -26.68
CA ALA A 21 38.96 -39.19 -27.73
C ALA A 21 38.64 -37.69 -27.76
N ASP A 22 39.70 -36.93 -27.55
CA ASP A 22 39.90 -35.48 -27.63
C ASP A 22 40.28 -35.08 -29.07
N VAL A 23 39.83 -33.92 -29.58
CA VAL A 23 40.67 -32.95 -30.31
C VAL A 23 40.00 -31.56 -30.24
N GLY A 24 40.71 -30.58 -29.68
CA GLY A 24 40.28 -29.19 -29.56
C GLY A 24 40.52 -28.26 -30.75
N ALA A 25 40.09 -27.00 -30.60
CA ALA A 25 40.87 -25.77 -30.89
C ALA A 25 39.97 -24.52 -30.74
N GLU A 26 40.51 -23.56 -29.98
CA GLU A 26 40.24 -22.13 -29.82
C GLU A 26 39.18 -21.45 -30.72
N ASN A 27 38.33 -20.64 -30.07
CA ASN A 27 38.17 -19.24 -30.45
C ASN A 27 37.60 -18.40 -29.28
N ASP A 28 38.48 -17.58 -28.72
CA ASP A 28 38.17 -16.46 -27.83
C ASP A 28 37.44 -15.36 -28.61
N ALA A 29 36.13 -15.23 -28.40
CA ALA A 29 35.37 -14.06 -28.80
C ALA A 29 34.25 -13.76 -27.79
N LYS A 30 34.57 -12.92 -26.80
CA LYS A 30 33.67 -12.01 -26.05
C LYS A 30 32.23 -12.50 -25.86
N ARG A 31 32.00 -13.35 -24.86
CA ARG A 31 30.68 -13.51 -24.25
C ARG A 31 30.44 -12.36 -23.28
N ALA A 32 29.90 -11.24 -23.80
CA ALA A 32 29.31 -10.21 -22.95
C ALA A 32 28.24 -10.87 -22.08
N LYS A 33 28.40 -10.79 -20.75
CA LYS A 33 27.38 -11.19 -19.79
C LYS A 33 26.16 -10.30 -20.05
N SER A 34 25.12 -10.85 -20.66
CA SER A 34 23.81 -10.20 -20.71
C SER A 34 23.29 -10.14 -19.27
N GLU A 35 23.18 -8.93 -18.72
CA GLU A 35 22.48 -8.68 -17.47
C GLU A 35 21.08 -9.29 -17.52
N PRO A 36 20.58 -9.89 -16.42
CA PRO A 36 19.24 -10.43 -16.39
C PRO A 36 18.25 -9.28 -16.57
N ASP A 37 17.28 -9.49 -17.46
CA ASP A 37 16.15 -8.61 -17.77
C ASP A 37 15.68 -7.86 -16.53
N ALA A 38 16.03 -6.56 -16.46
CA ALA A 38 15.55 -5.67 -15.43
C ALA A 38 14.02 -5.70 -15.42
N LEU A 39 13.47 -5.96 -14.23
CA LEU A 39 12.05 -5.87 -13.86
C LEU A 39 11.22 -5.07 -14.87
N ARG A 40 10.45 -5.78 -15.69
CA ARG A 40 9.28 -5.17 -16.34
C ARG A 40 8.28 -4.84 -15.24
N ILE A 41 8.35 -3.60 -14.74
CA ILE A 41 7.29 -2.98 -13.95
C ILE A 41 6.00 -3.18 -14.73
N ARG A 42 5.09 -4.03 -14.25
CA ARG A 42 3.73 -4.10 -14.78
C ARG A 42 2.97 -2.90 -14.23
N SER A 43 3.26 -1.72 -14.77
CA SER A 43 2.44 -0.54 -14.51
C SER A 43 1.07 -0.80 -15.11
N VAL A 44 0.06 -0.99 -14.28
CA VAL A 44 -1.31 -0.84 -14.75
C VAL A 44 -1.56 0.67 -14.80
N SER A 45 -1.12 1.30 -15.89
CA SER A 45 -1.52 2.65 -16.25
C SER A 45 -2.95 2.61 -16.74
N ALA A 46 -3.88 2.39 -15.82
CA ALA A 46 -5.25 2.79 -16.07
C ALA A 46 -5.27 4.30 -15.89
N SER A 47 -5.10 5.06 -16.97
CA SER A 47 -5.58 6.44 -17.04
C SER A 47 -7.10 6.35 -16.96
N LEU A 48 -7.62 6.14 -15.76
CA LEU A 48 -9.04 6.25 -15.50
C LEU A 48 -9.32 7.74 -15.54
N GLU A 49 -9.71 8.24 -16.72
CA GLU A 49 -10.37 9.54 -16.80
C GLU A 49 -11.54 9.49 -15.79
N PRO A 50 -11.65 10.48 -14.89
CA PRO A 50 -12.69 10.43 -13.87
C PRO A 50 -14.05 10.38 -14.56
N SER A 51 -14.70 9.22 -14.48
CA SER A 51 -16.05 8.99 -14.97
C SER A 51 -17.11 9.68 -14.10
N ILE A 52 -16.72 10.66 -13.27
CA ILE A 52 -17.59 11.33 -12.31
C ILE A 52 -18.54 12.23 -13.11
N PRO A 53 -19.82 11.84 -13.28
CA PRO A 53 -20.77 12.68 -13.99
C PRO A 53 -20.98 13.95 -13.17
N ASN A 54 -20.94 15.12 -13.82
CA ASN A 54 -21.10 16.44 -13.18
C ASN A 54 -20.05 16.81 -12.12
N ASP A 55 -18.79 16.39 -12.28
CA ASP A 55 -17.71 16.89 -11.43
C ASP A 55 -17.52 18.41 -11.60
N THR A 56 -17.88 19.18 -10.58
CA THR A 56 -17.71 20.64 -10.57
C THR A 56 -16.35 21.10 -10.07
N ALA A 57 -15.41 20.19 -9.78
CA ALA A 57 -14.09 20.55 -9.27
C ALA A 57 -13.25 21.25 -10.35
N LYS A 58 -12.46 22.25 -9.96
CA LYS A 58 -11.61 23.02 -10.87
C LYS A 58 -10.36 22.28 -11.33
N THR A 59 -10.04 21.15 -10.70
CA THR A 59 -8.81 20.40 -10.93
C THR A 59 -9.13 19.09 -11.64
N LYS A 60 -8.22 18.59 -12.50
CA LYS A 60 -8.32 17.21 -13.02
C LYS A 60 -7.75 16.23 -12.00
N LEU A 61 -8.42 15.11 -11.78
CA LEU A 61 -7.89 13.98 -11.02
C LEU A 61 -7.45 12.89 -11.99
N VAL A 62 -6.18 12.50 -11.91
CA VAL A 62 -5.63 11.34 -12.63
C VAL A 62 -4.95 10.47 -11.60
N VAL A 63 -5.21 9.16 -11.67
CA VAL A 63 -4.68 8.18 -10.72
C VAL A 63 -3.94 7.11 -11.51
N ALA A 64 -2.78 6.71 -11.01
CA ALA A 64 -2.02 5.57 -11.52
C ALA A 64 -1.55 4.75 -10.32
N VAL A 65 -1.54 3.43 -10.48
CA VAL A 65 -1.07 2.51 -9.44
C VAL A 65 -0.15 1.47 -10.07
N SER A 66 0.86 1.08 -9.32
CA SER A 66 1.74 -0.04 -9.62
C SER A 66 2.02 -0.79 -8.34
N CYS A 67 2.19 -2.09 -8.44
CA CYS A 67 2.53 -2.95 -7.32
C CYS A 67 3.50 -4.04 -7.78
N ASP A 68 4.42 -4.43 -6.91
CA ASP A 68 5.43 -5.45 -7.19
C ASP A 68 5.70 -6.24 -5.91
N GLN A 69 5.63 -7.58 -6.01
CA GLN A 69 5.90 -8.48 -4.89
C GLN A 69 7.38 -8.43 -4.48
N GLY A 70 8.27 -8.10 -5.42
CA GLY A 70 9.71 -8.10 -5.18
C GLY A 70 10.23 -9.47 -4.70
N THR A 71 11.01 -9.48 -3.62
CA THR A 71 11.66 -10.68 -3.07
C THR A 71 10.84 -11.42 -2.03
N LYS A 72 9.61 -10.97 -1.73
CA LYS A 72 8.73 -11.61 -0.75
C LYS A 72 8.14 -12.90 -1.32
N ASN A 73 7.75 -13.81 -0.42
CA ASN A 73 7.10 -15.07 -0.82
C ASN A 73 5.66 -14.84 -1.31
N TYR A 74 4.98 -13.83 -0.76
CA TYR A 74 3.59 -13.50 -1.05
C TYR A 74 3.44 -11.99 -1.22
N MET A 75 2.50 -11.59 -2.10
CA MET A 75 2.05 -10.22 -2.22
C MET A 75 0.93 -9.97 -1.21
N GLU A 76 1.26 -9.29 -0.11
CA GLU A 76 0.33 -8.96 0.97
C GLU A 76 -0.20 -7.52 0.88
N ASP A 77 0.40 -6.67 0.04
CA ASP A 77 -0.11 -5.32 -0.22
C ASP A 77 -1.40 -5.35 -1.05
N ILE A 78 -2.38 -4.57 -0.61
CA ILE A 78 -3.65 -4.34 -1.31
C ILE A 78 -3.78 -2.83 -1.56
N HIS A 79 -4.33 -2.47 -2.73
CA HIS A 79 -4.64 -1.07 -3.05
C HIS A 79 -6.07 -0.93 -3.52
N VAL A 80 -6.63 0.26 -3.33
CA VAL A 80 -7.96 0.64 -3.82
C VAL A 80 -7.86 1.93 -4.60
N VAL A 81 -8.46 1.94 -5.79
CA VAL A 81 -8.72 3.14 -6.58
C VAL A 81 -10.21 3.21 -6.86
N GLN A 82 -10.90 4.12 -6.18
CA GLN A 82 -12.33 4.32 -6.34
C GLN A 82 -12.59 5.78 -6.66
N LEU A 83 -12.72 6.08 -7.96
CA LEU A 83 -12.93 7.44 -8.45
C LEU A 83 -14.27 8.03 -8.02
N ASP A 84 -15.26 7.18 -7.74
CA ASP A 84 -16.49 7.54 -7.02
C ASP A 84 -16.63 6.75 -5.73
N GLY A 85 -16.12 7.33 -4.64
CA GLY A 85 -16.12 6.80 -3.27
C GLY A 85 -17.50 6.59 -2.67
N ARG A 86 -18.59 7.00 -3.34
CA ARG A 86 -19.98 6.79 -2.89
C ARG A 86 -20.49 5.36 -3.17
N GLY A 87 -19.80 4.62 -4.04
CA GLY A 87 -20.16 3.25 -4.44
C GLY A 87 -21.02 3.19 -5.70
N GLU A 88 -21.11 2.00 -6.31
CA GLU A 88 -21.90 1.78 -7.52
C GLU A 88 -23.40 1.96 -7.24
N GLY A 89 -24.12 2.63 -8.16
CA GLY A 89 -25.58 2.74 -8.12
C GLY A 89 -26.16 3.88 -7.26
N GLN A 90 -25.34 4.64 -6.52
CA GLN A 90 -25.79 5.91 -5.94
C GLN A 90 -25.75 7.01 -7.00
N ALA A 91 -26.84 7.15 -7.77
CA ALA A 91 -27.06 8.31 -8.62
C ALA A 91 -27.01 9.58 -7.76
N SER A 92 -25.88 10.28 -7.78
CA SER A 92 -25.65 11.38 -6.88
C SER A 92 -26.48 12.60 -7.28
N SER A 93 -27.34 13.07 -6.38
CA SER A 93 -27.90 14.42 -6.44
C SER A 93 -26.86 15.50 -6.11
N SER A 94 -25.68 15.10 -5.63
CA SER A 94 -24.54 15.94 -5.26
C SER A 94 -23.47 15.96 -6.36
N SER A 95 -23.06 17.15 -6.79
CA SER A 95 -21.99 17.36 -7.77
C SER A 95 -20.57 17.33 -7.17
N ALA A 96 -20.42 17.14 -5.85
CA ALA A 96 -19.10 17.09 -5.24
C ALA A 96 -18.38 15.80 -5.63
N ARG A 97 -17.16 15.96 -6.15
CA ARG A 97 -16.17 14.89 -6.27
C ARG A 97 -16.00 14.19 -4.92
N VAL A 98 -16.07 12.86 -4.91
CA VAL A 98 -15.67 12.02 -3.79
C VAL A 98 -14.85 10.88 -4.37
N CYS A 99 -13.53 10.95 -4.30
CA CYS A 99 -12.64 9.85 -4.70
C CYS A 99 -12.01 9.24 -3.44
N PHE A 100 -11.89 7.92 -3.40
CA PHE A 100 -11.20 7.17 -2.37
C PHE A 100 -9.99 6.43 -2.95
N LEU A 101 -8.84 6.59 -2.32
CA LEU A 101 -7.59 5.90 -2.62
C LEU A 101 -7.07 5.27 -1.33
N GLY A 102 -6.64 4.02 -1.37
CA GLY A 102 -6.11 3.31 -0.22
C GLY A 102 -4.91 2.45 -0.59
N ILE A 103 -3.93 2.39 0.31
CA ILE A 103 -2.85 1.41 0.30
C ILE A 103 -2.87 0.72 1.66
N PHE A 104 -2.85 -0.61 1.63
CA PHE A 104 -2.90 -1.48 2.79
C PHE A 104 -1.73 -2.44 2.70
N ASP A 105 -0.83 -2.41 3.68
CA ASP A 105 0.36 -3.27 3.74
C ASP A 105 0.08 -4.38 4.76
N GLY A 106 -0.22 -5.57 4.25
CA GLY A 106 -0.53 -6.76 5.05
C GLY A 106 0.72 -7.36 5.69
N HIS A 107 0.57 -7.94 6.88
CA HIS A 107 1.65 -8.66 7.55
C HIS A 107 1.12 -9.89 8.28
N GLY A 108 1.80 -11.02 8.07
CA GLY A 108 1.39 -12.31 8.64
C GLY A 108 0.21 -12.95 7.90
N GLY A 109 -0.13 -12.43 6.73
CA GLY A 109 -1.30 -12.73 5.91
C GLY A 109 -1.81 -11.46 5.22
N LYS A 110 -2.89 -11.61 4.44
CA LYS A 110 -3.50 -10.52 3.65
C LYS A 110 -5.00 -10.37 3.86
N ASP A 111 -5.60 -11.20 4.71
CA ASP A 111 -7.04 -11.22 4.94
C ASP A 111 -7.51 -9.92 5.61
N CYS A 112 -6.76 -9.42 6.61
CA CYS A 112 -7.02 -8.12 7.21
C CYS A 112 -6.90 -6.97 6.20
N ALA A 113 -5.86 -7.00 5.35
CA ALA A 113 -5.63 -5.98 4.32
C ALA A 113 -6.76 -5.98 3.26
N ILE A 114 -7.20 -7.17 2.82
CA ILE A 114 -8.34 -7.34 1.89
C ILE A 114 -9.62 -6.77 2.52
N MET A 115 -9.95 -7.16 3.74
CA MET A 115 -11.18 -6.69 4.40
C MET A 115 -11.17 -5.17 4.64
N ALA A 116 -10.02 -4.60 5.01
CA ALA A 116 -9.86 -3.16 5.15
C ALA A 116 -10.08 -2.44 3.80
N ALA A 117 -9.50 -2.95 2.72
CA ALA A 117 -9.68 -2.42 1.37
C ALA A 117 -11.16 -2.44 0.92
N GLU A 118 -11.88 -3.52 1.21
CA GLU A 118 -13.28 -3.70 0.82
C GLU A 118 -14.24 -2.81 1.62
N THR A 119 -13.97 -2.59 2.91
CA THR A 119 -14.98 -2.05 3.84
C THR A 119 -14.71 -0.66 4.39
N LEU A 120 -13.44 -0.20 4.41
CA LEU A 120 -13.09 1.08 5.06
C LEU A 120 -13.81 2.28 4.44
N HIS A 121 -13.87 2.33 3.11
CA HIS A 121 -14.48 3.46 2.40
C HIS A 121 -15.98 3.58 2.67
N THR A 122 -16.74 2.48 2.59
CA THR A 122 -18.19 2.49 2.84
C THR A 122 -18.50 2.89 4.27
N ARG A 123 -17.71 2.41 5.24
CA ARG A 123 -17.88 2.76 6.65
C ARG A 123 -17.63 4.24 6.92
N ILE A 124 -16.60 4.83 6.32
CA ILE A 124 -16.33 6.28 6.44
C ILE A 124 -17.44 7.11 5.80
N MET A 125 -17.96 6.68 4.64
CA MET A 125 -19.09 7.34 3.98
C MET A 125 -20.35 7.30 4.85
N ALA A 126 -20.67 6.13 5.41
CA ALA A 126 -21.80 5.94 6.32
C ALA A 126 -21.64 6.72 7.64
N ALA A 127 -20.41 6.91 8.11
CA ALA A 127 -20.10 7.62 9.35
C ALA A 127 -20.21 9.15 9.25
N GLY A 128 -20.54 9.71 8.07
CA GLY A 128 -20.82 11.14 7.93
C GLY A 128 -20.11 11.83 6.76
N LEU A 129 -19.18 11.14 6.08
CA LEU A 129 -18.42 11.79 5.00
C LEU A 129 -19.31 12.13 3.79
N GLN A 130 -20.39 11.38 3.56
CA GLN A 130 -21.37 11.68 2.51
C GLN A 130 -22.04 13.04 2.71
N GLN A 131 -22.38 13.38 3.96
CA GLN A 131 -22.98 14.66 4.33
C GLN A 131 -21.98 15.81 4.16
N VAL A 132 -20.72 15.59 4.55
CA VAL A 132 -19.63 16.54 4.34
C VAL A 132 -19.39 16.80 2.85
N ALA A 133 -19.44 15.77 2.01
CA ALA A 133 -19.32 15.93 0.56
C ALA A 133 -20.50 16.73 -0.01
N SER A 134 -21.71 16.43 0.44
CA SER A 134 -22.93 17.10 -0.02
C SER A 134 -22.95 18.59 0.31
N THR A 135 -22.50 18.99 1.50
CA THR A 135 -22.37 20.42 1.86
C THR A 135 -21.25 21.11 1.09
N SER A 136 -20.17 20.41 0.77
CA SER A 136 -19.12 20.96 -0.09
C SER A 136 -19.60 21.22 -1.52
N ALA A 137 -20.53 20.40 -2.04
CA ALA A 137 -21.13 20.59 -3.36
C ALA A 137 -21.87 21.93 -3.49
N SER A 138 -22.44 22.44 -2.40
CA SER A 138 -23.12 23.75 -2.38
C SER A 138 -22.15 24.94 -2.23
N GLY A 139 -20.85 24.74 -2.46
CA GLY A 139 -19.83 25.79 -2.39
C GLY A 139 -19.33 26.12 -0.98
N ALA A 140 -19.79 25.38 0.03
CA ALA A 140 -19.28 25.54 1.40
C ALA A 140 -17.88 24.90 1.55
N LYS A 141 -17.09 25.42 2.48
CA LYS A 141 -15.84 24.77 2.87
C LYS A 141 -16.16 23.43 3.55
N VAL A 142 -15.34 22.42 3.28
CA VAL A 142 -15.40 21.13 3.97
C VAL A 142 -15.30 21.34 5.48
N ASP A 143 -16.28 20.84 6.22
CA ASP A 143 -16.23 20.79 7.68
C ASP A 143 -15.18 19.75 8.12
N SER A 144 -13.98 20.23 8.43
CA SER A 144 -12.85 19.39 8.82
C SER A 144 -13.09 18.62 10.12
N LYS A 145 -13.92 19.15 11.03
CA LYS A 145 -14.25 18.47 12.28
C LYS A 145 -15.18 17.30 12.01
N ALA A 146 -16.23 17.51 11.21
CA ALA A 146 -17.13 16.44 10.81
C ALA A 146 -16.41 15.38 9.95
N ALA A 147 -15.56 15.81 9.02
CA ALA A 147 -14.75 14.91 8.21
C ALA A 147 -13.83 14.03 9.07
N LYS A 148 -13.12 14.64 10.03
CA LYS A 148 -12.26 13.90 10.95
C LYS A 148 -13.06 12.88 11.79
N ALA A 149 -14.23 13.28 12.29
CA ALA A 149 -15.09 12.37 13.06
C ALA A 149 -15.54 11.17 12.23
N ALA A 150 -15.99 11.39 10.98
CA ALA A 150 -16.39 10.31 10.08
C ALA A 150 -15.24 9.36 9.75
N VAL A 151 -14.04 9.91 9.49
CA VAL A 151 -12.82 9.11 9.25
C VAL A 151 -12.48 8.28 10.49
N THR A 152 -12.42 8.89 11.67
CA THR A 152 -12.10 8.16 12.92
C THR A 152 -13.09 7.04 13.20
N GLU A 153 -14.39 7.30 13.05
CA GLU A 153 -15.43 6.29 13.28
C GLU A 153 -15.37 5.17 12.23
N GLY A 154 -15.11 5.49 10.97
CA GLY A 154 -14.97 4.47 9.93
C GLY A 154 -13.75 3.57 10.13
N PHE A 155 -12.59 4.12 10.52
CA PHE A 155 -11.43 3.30 10.91
C PHE A 155 -11.76 2.39 12.10
N LYS A 156 -12.37 2.95 13.16
CA LYS A 156 -12.74 2.21 14.36
C LYS A 156 -13.71 1.06 14.05
N THR A 157 -14.79 1.33 13.31
CA THR A 157 -15.79 0.31 12.97
C THR A 157 -15.27 -0.72 11.95
N THR A 158 -14.27 -0.37 11.14
CA THR A 158 -13.55 -1.32 10.28
C THR A 158 -12.71 -2.26 11.13
N ASP A 159 -11.92 -1.72 12.05
CA ASP A 159 -11.07 -2.50 12.97
C ASP A 159 -11.90 -3.45 13.84
N GLU A 160 -13.02 -2.97 14.41
CA GLU A 160 -13.95 -3.81 15.17
C GLU A 160 -14.56 -4.95 14.34
N ALA A 161 -14.77 -4.75 13.03
CA ALA A 161 -15.28 -5.78 12.15
C ALA A 161 -14.19 -6.80 11.79
N ILE A 162 -12.97 -6.32 11.52
CA ILE A 162 -11.80 -7.17 11.28
C ILE A 162 -11.53 -8.06 12.50
N LEU A 163 -11.51 -7.51 13.71
CA LEU A 163 -11.30 -8.28 14.94
C LEU A 163 -12.32 -9.41 15.13
N LYS A 164 -13.59 -9.19 14.74
CA LYS A 164 -14.61 -10.25 14.77
C LYS A 164 -14.30 -11.36 13.77
N GLU A 165 -13.88 -11.01 12.56
CA GLU A 165 -13.48 -11.99 11.55
C GLU A 165 -12.20 -12.72 11.95
N CYS A 166 -11.21 -12.04 12.55
CA CYS A 166 -10.02 -12.69 13.10
C CYS A 166 -10.38 -13.74 14.15
N ALA A 167 -11.27 -13.41 15.09
CA ALA A 167 -11.74 -14.36 16.10
C ALA A 167 -12.52 -15.53 15.48
N ALA A 168 -13.36 -15.28 14.47
CA ALA A 168 -14.20 -16.29 13.85
C ALA A 168 -13.44 -17.24 12.92
N LYS A 169 -12.45 -16.72 12.18
CA LYS A 169 -11.69 -17.45 11.15
C LYS A 169 -10.29 -17.84 11.60
N GLY A 170 -9.85 -17.41 12.78
CA GLY A 170 -8.52 -17.67 13.30
C GLY A 170 -7.41 -16.90 12.58
N TRP A 171 -7.72 -15.72 12.02
CA TRP A 171 -6.71 -14.87 11.40
C TRP A 171 -5.74 -14.33 12.46
N GLN A 172 -4.45 -14.35 12.15
CA GLN A 172 -3.36 -13.81 12.97
C GLN A 172 -2.58 -12.72 12.23
N ASP A 173 -3.07 -12.31 11.08
CA ASP A 173 -2.50 -11.26 10.28
C ASP A 173 -2.99 -9.88 10.73
N GLY A 174 -2.41 -8.85 10.13
CA GLY A 174 -2.79 -7.46 10.32
C GLY A 174 -2.48 -6.65 9.07
N ALA A 175 -2.81 -5.37 9.11
CA ALA A 175 -2.49 -4.47 8.01
C ALA A 175 -2.20 -3.05 8.50
N CYS A 176 -1.20 -2.40 7.89
CA CYS A 176 -1.11 -0.95 7.88
C CYS A 176 -2.12 -0.39 6.87
N ALA A 177 -2.52 0.87 7.03
CA ALA A 177 -3.44 1.54 6.13
C ALA A 177 -3.09 3.02 5.98
N VAL A 178 -2.84 3.47 4.75
CA VAL A 178 -2.88 4.88 4.39
C VAL A 178 -4.01 5.11 3.41
N ALA A 179 -4.89 6.04 3.76
CA ALA A 179 -6.14 6.27 3.07
C ALA A 179 -6.33 7.75 2.76
N CYS A 180 -6.78 8.03 1.54
CA CYS A 180 -6.92 9.37 1.00
C CYS A 180 -8.31 9.55 0.38
N TRP A 181 -9.00 10.63 0.76
CA TRP A 181 -10.25 11.05 0.13
C TRP A 181 -10.08 12.41 -0.55
N VAL A 182 -10.52 12.52 -1.79
CA VAL A 182 -10.65 13.81 -2.48
C VAL A 182 -12.12 14.21 -2.44
N VAL A 183 -12.47 15.16 -1.58
CA VAL A 183 -13.83 15.70 -1.40
C VAL A 183 -13.88 17.12 -1.97
N GLY A 184 -14.48 17.28 -3.15
CA GLY A 184 -14.42 18.52 -3.92
C GLY A 184 -12.96 18.88 -4.25
N GLU A 185 -12.47 19.97 -3.65
CA GLU A 185 -11.07 20.43 -3.75
C GLU A 185 -10.23 20.10 -2.51
N THR A 186 -10.80 19.43 -1.51
CA THR A 186 -10.10 19.09 -0.26
C THR A 186 -9.60 17.66 -0.28
N VAL A 187 -8.35 17.47 0.10
CA VAL A 187 -7.75 16.14 0.30
C VAL A 187 -7.71 15.83 1.79
N LEU A 188 -8.34 14.73 2.18
CA LEU A 188 -8.30 14.17 3.53
C LEU A 188 -7.35 12.97 3.52
N VAL A 189 -6.43 12.92 4.47
CA VAL A 189 -5.48 11.80 4.60
C VAL A 189 -5.54 11.24 6.01
N ALA A 190 -5.61 9.92 6.11
CA ALA A 190 -5.57 9.16 7.36
C ALA A 190 -4.52 8.05 7.25
N ASN A 191 -3.88 7.73 8.39
CA ASN A 191 -2.85 6.71 8.46
C ASN A 191 -2.96 5.92 9.76
N VAL A 192 -2.78 4.60 9.66
CA VAL A 192 -2.52 3.69 10.76
C VAL A 192 -1.36 2.79 10.34
N GLY A 193 -0.23 2.87 11.03
CA GLY A 193 0.98 2.09 10.72
C GLY A 193 2.09 2.95 10.13
N ASP A 194 2.95 2.34 9.33
CA ASP A 194 4.19 2.91 8.78
C ASP A 194 4.16 3.16 7.27
N ALA A 195 3.02 2.89 6.62
CA ALA A 195 2.74 3.39 5.28
C ALA A 195 2.69 4.93 5.25
N LYS A 196 3.00 5.53 4.08
CA LYS A 196 3.13 6.99 3.95
C LYS A 196 2.36 7.57 2.78
N ALA A 197 1.83 8.77 2.99
CA ALA A 197 1.39 9.65 1.91
C ALA A 197 2.30 10.88 1.82
N VAL A 198 2.73 11.22 0.61
CA VAL A 198 3.59 12.37 0.33
C VAL A 198 2.94 13.22 -0.76
N LEU A 199 2.78 14.51 -0.48
CA LEU A 199 2.32 15.51 -1.45
C LEU A 199 3.52 16.15 -2.13
N ALA A 200 3.59 16.05 -3.46
CA ALA A 200 4.48 16.88 -4.25
C ALA A 200 3.76 18.17 -4.67
N ARG A 201 4.30 19.34 -4.33
CA ARG A 201 3.78 20.64 -4.76
C ARG A 201 4.90 21.57 -5.21
N VAL A 202 4.62 22.42 -6.19
CA VAL A 202 5.54 23.50 -6.57
C VAL A 202 5.57 24.53 -5.44
N ALA A 203 6.76 24.98 -5.07
CA ALA A 203 6.94 25.99 -4.04
C ALA A 203 6.52 27.37 -4.57
N ASP A 204 5.58 28.02 -3.89
CA ASP A 204 5.13 29.37 -4.25
C ASP A 204 6.14 30.46 -3.87
N LYS A 205 7.06 30.13 -2.94
CA LYS A 205 8.04 31.05 -2.35
C LYS A 205 9.36 30.33 -2.07
N ASP A 206 10.43 31.10 -1.96
CA ASP A 206 11.72 30.63 -1.46
C ASP A 206 11.59 30.12 -0.02
N GLY A 207 12.41 29.12 0.34
CA GLY A 207 12.51 28.65 1.71
C GLY A 207 13.84 27.93 1.98
N PRO A 208 14.03 27.39 3.19
CA PRO A 208 15.30 26.79 3.58
C PRO A 208 15.66 25.60 2.67
N GLY A 209 16.68 25.76 1.84
CA GLY A 209 17.16 24.74 0.91
C GLY A 209 16.30 24.55 -0.35
N PHE A 210 15.46 25.53 -0.72
CA PHE A 210 14.72 25.52 -1.98
C PHE A 210 14.32 26.90 -2.48
N LYS A 211 14.05 26.98 -3.79
CA LYS A 211 13.57 28.18 -4.47
C LYS A 211 12.10 28.07 -4.84
N ALA A 212 11.44 29.22 -4.99
CA ALA A 212 10.15 29.30 -5.65
C ALA A 212 10.24 28.63 -7.04
N GLY A 213 9.19 27.91 -7.43
CA GLY A 213 9.16 27.11 -8.66
C GLY A 213 9.75 25.69 -8.54
N ALA A 214 10.45 25.36 -7.45
CA ALA A 214 10.95 24.00 -7.24
C ALA A 214 9.83 23.04 -6.79
N LEU A 215 9.85 21.79 -7.27
CA LEU A 215 8.97 20.73 -6.77
C LEU A 215 9.43 20.29 -5.36
N ARG A 216 8.49 20.23 -4.41
CA ARG A 216 8.75 19.89 -3.01
C ARG A 216 7.85 18.75 -2.56
N GLY A 217 8.45 17.72 -1.97
CA GLY A 217 7.74 16.67 -1.25
C GLY A 217 7.40 17.10 0.17
N LEU A 218 6.17 16.88 0.58
CA LEU A 218 5.66 17.13 1.93
C LEU A 218 5.03 15.83 2.44
N VAL A 219 5.61 15.23 3.47
CA VAL A 219 5.04 14.04 4.11
C VAL A 219 3.76 14.47 4.84
N LEU A 220 2.63 13.87 4.48
CA LEU A 220 1.32 14.19 5.04
C LEU A 220 0.99 13.33 6.27
N THR A 221 1.65 12.18 6.40
CA THR A 221 1.43 11.22 7.48
C THR A 221 2.58 11.23 8.47
N LYS A 222 2.32 10.70 9.67
CA LYS A 222 3.36 10.36 10.66
C LYS A 222 3.32 8.85 10.84
N ASP A 223 4.49 8.23 10.87
CA ASP A 223 4.57 6.78 11.07
C ASP A 223 4.20 6.45 12.51
N HIS A 224 3.59 5.29 12.71
CA HIS A 224 3.31 4.74 14.03
C HIS A 224 4.35 3.65 14.36
N LEU A 225 5.60 4.07 14.58
CA LEU A 225 6.68 3.16 14.97
C LEU A 225 6.74 3.03 16.50
N ALA A 226 6.95 1.81 17.00
CA ALA A 226 7.04 1.53 18.44
C ALA A 226 8.16 2.31 19.15
N ILE A 227 9.20 2.73 18.44
CA ILE A 227 10.30 3.55 18.97
C ILE A 227 9.90 5.01 19.22
N TYR A 228 8.79 5.48 18.65
CA TYR A 228 8.37 6.87 18.81
C TYR A 228 7.78 7.12 20.20
N PRO A 229 8.11 8.25 20.86
CA PRO A 229 7.74 8.47 22.26
C PRO A 229 6.24 8.31 22.56
N ALA A 230 5.37 8.80 21.68
CA ALA A 230 3.92 8.72 21.86
C ALA A 230 3.42 7.26 21.73
N GLU A 231 3.91 6.51 20.74
CA GLU A 231 3.53 5.11 20.54
C GLU A 231 4.08 4.21 21.64
N ARG A 232 5.34 4.43 22.04
CA ARG A 232 5.95 3.74 23.16
C ARG A 232 5.13 3.92 24.44
N ALA A 233 4.79 5.16 24.78
CA ALA A 233 3.98 5.46 25.97
C ALA A 233 2.58 4.83 25.90
N ARG A 234 1.99 4.75 24.70
CA ARG A 234 0.70 4.07 24.48
C ARG A 234 0.81 2.56 24.72
N ILE A 235 1.87 1.92 24.22
CA ILE A 235 2.12 0.49 24.36
C ILE A 235 2.42 0.12 25.82
N GLU A 236 3.26 0.91 26.51
CA GLU A 236 3.61 0.66 27.93
C GLU A 236 2.42 0.81 28.89
N LYS A 237 1.33 1.47 28.45
CA LYS A 237 0.09 1.65 29.22
C LYS A 237 -0.94 0.54 28.99
N ALA A 238 -0.86 -0.17 27.88
CA ALA A 238 -1.82 -1.21 27.49
C ALA A 238 -1.66 -2.47 28.35
#